data_AF-A0A4Y2VRM8-F1
#
_entry.id   AF-A0A4Y2VRM8-F1
#
_cell.length_a   1.000
_cell.length_b   1.000
_cell.length_c   1.000
_cell.angle_alpha   90.00
_cell.angle_beta   90.00
_cell.angle_gamma   90.00
#
_symmetry.space_group_name_H-M   'P 1'
#
loop_
_entity.id
_entity.type
_entity.pdbx_description
1 polymer ?
#
loop_
_entity_poly.entity_id
_entity_poly.type
_entity_poly.pdbx_seq_one_letter_code
_entity_poly.pdbx_strand_id
1 'polypeptide(L)'
;MSDEMSAKVDNSRIVSRLVPSLSHMAALKIAAPLFLSVGMESLETVFAKLQQGNPRAPGENSEDDISLKSNRAKEHLLFIPGHLREHVLNAVKGLHNELLNCRKEHSYIGADKCSLHLRPDGTIDRRKIAQELVADMSLDIRKRFHIACTYHFTSQISTLWAEMQASGHTENFDTAGFHFKVSDYVRERIFEKAL
;
A
#
# COMPACT_ATOMS: atom_id res chain seq x y z
N MET A 1 -12.51 49.92 -31.78
CA MET A 1 -11.83 48.72 -32.31
C MET A 1 -10.63 48.49 -31.44
N SER A 2 -10.76 47.56 -30.49
CA SER A 2 -9.70 47.19 -29.57
C SER A 2 -9.47 45.70 -29.77
N ASP A 3 -8.27 45.36 -30.21
CA ASP A 3 -7.79 43.99 -30.38
C ASP A 3 -7.68 43.30 -29.03
N GLU A 4 -8.37 42.17 -28.85
CA GLU A 4 -8.17 41.26 -27.73
C GLU A 4 -7.49 40.00 -28.25
N MET A 5 -6.17 39.96 -28.07
CA MET A 5 -5.30 38.84 -28.45
C MET A 5 -5.43 37.73 -27.41
N SER A 6 -6.24 36.71 -27.72
CA SER A 6 -6.41 35.52 -26.89
C SER A 6 -5.12 34.68 -26.88
N ALA A 7 -4.35 34.80 -25.80
CA ALA A 7 -3.19 33.97 -25.55
C ALA A 7 -3.63 32.58 -25.07
N LYS A 8 -3.50 31.57 -25.93
CA LYS A 8 -3.59 30.16 -25.55
C LYS A 8 -2.40 29.81 -24.65
N VAL A 9 -2.65 29.67 -23.35
CA VAL A 9 -1.67 29.12 -22.40
C VAL A 9 -1.68 27.61 -22.55
N ASP A 10 -0.68 27.07 -23.26
CA ASP A 10 -0.42 25.64 -23.38
C ASP A 10 0.20 25.14 -22.07
N ASN A 11 -0.65 24.65 -21.16
CA ASN A 11 -0.26 24.05 -19.89
C ASN A 11 0.13 22.57 -20.04
N SER A 12 0.94 22.24 -21.04
CA SER A 12 1.60 20.94 -21.15
C SER A 12 2.69 20.80 -20.09
N ARG A 13 2.28 20.68 -18.82
CA ARG A 13 3.13 20.19 -17.74
C ARG A 13 3.44 18.73 -18.04
N ILE A 14 4.62 18.49 -18.62
CA ILE A 14 5.17 17.16 -18.76
C ILE A 14 5.25 16.56 -17.35
N VAL A 15 4.32 15.66 -17.02
CA VAL A 15 4.39 14.85 -15.82
C VAL A 15 5.53 13.87 -16.06
N SER A 16 6.75 14.29 -15.74
CA SER A 16 7.92 13.40 -15.81
C SER A 16 7.65 12.26 -14.84
N ARG A 17 7.45 11.06 -15.37
CA ARG A 17 7.38 9.83 -14.58
C ARG A 17 8.68 9.79 -13.77
N LEU A 18 8.59 9.93 -12.45
CA LEU A 18 9.76 9.90 -11.58
C LEU A 18 10.32 8.47 -11.68
N VAL A 19 11.33 8.28 -12.52
CA VAL A 19 12.02 7.00 -12.61
C VAL A 19 12.94 6.93 -11.39
N PRO A 20 12.74 5.99 -10.46
CA PRO A 20 13.63 5.86 -9.31
C PRO A 20 15.05 5.58 -9.77
N SER A 21 16.03 6.04 -8.98
CA SER A 21 17.43 5.74 -9.27
C SER A 21 17.69 4.23 -9.25
N LEU A 22 18.67 3.78 -10.02
CA LEU A 22 19.09 2.36 -10.02
C LEU A 22 19.49 1.89 -8.62
N SER A 23 20.12 2.77 -7.84
CA SER A 23 20.47 2.52 -6.44
C SER A 23 19.22 2.29 -5.58
N HIS A 24 18.18 3.12 -5.74
CA HIS A 24 16.91 2.95 -5.02
C HIS A 24 16.24 1.62 -5.39
N MET A 25 16.15 1.29 -6.68
CA MET A 25 15.58 0.02 -7.13
C MET A 25 16.37 -1.20 -6.61
N ALA A 26 17.70 -1.13 -6.60
CA ALA A 26 18.54 -2.18 -6.06
C ALA A 26 18.32 -2.37 -4.55
N ALA A 27 18.25 -1.27 -3.79
CA ALA A 27 17.96 -1.31 -2.37
C ALA A 27 16.58 -1.93 -2.09
N LEU A 28 15.56 -1.57 -2.86
CA LEU A 28 14.20 -2.11 -2.72
C LEU A 28 14.12 -3.61 -3.03
N LYS A 29 14.84 -4.08 -4.06
CA LYS A 29 14.92 -5.51 -4.38
C LYS A 29 15.47 -6.35 -3.23
N ILE A 30 16.36 -5.78 -2.42
CA ILE A 30 16.91 -6.44 -1.22
C ILE A 30 15.97 -6.23 -0.02
N ALA A 31 15.45 -5.01 0.15
CA ALA A 31 14.62 -4.63 1.29
C ALA A 31 13.27 -5.36 1.33
N ALA A 32 12.60 -5.54 0.19
CA ALA A 32 11.28 -6.16 0.12
C ALA A 32 11.24 -7.61 0.65
N PRO A 33 12.06 -8.56 0.17
CA PRO A 33 12.07 -9.91 0.71
C PRO A 33 12.54 -9.96 2.17
N LEU A 34 13.46 -9.07 2.55
CA LEU A 34 13.94 -8.97 3.93
C LEU A 34 12.81 -8.53 4.87
N PHE A 35 12.05 -7.50 4.49
CA PHE A 35 10.88 -7.04 5.23
C PHE A 35 9.80 -8.12 5.35
N LEU A 36 9.48 -8.82 4.25
CA LEU A 36 8.44 -9.85 4.24
C LEU A 36 8.80 -11.10 5.06
N SER A 37 10.07 -11.47 5.13
CA SER A 37 10.52 -12.69 5.80
C SER A 37 10.78 -12.52 7.30
N VAL A 38 11.16 -11.30 7.71
CA VAL A 38 11.62 -11.01 9.08
C VAL A 38 10.66 -10.08 9.82
N GLY A 39 10.04 -9.13 9.12
CA GLY A 39 9.27 -8.05 9.75
C GLY A 39 10.13 -6.88 10.24
N MET A 40 9.49 -5.73 10.46
CA MET A 40 10.19 -4.48 10.80
C MET A 40 10.88 -4.54 12.17
N GLU A 41 10.17 -5.02 13.19
CA GLU A 41 10.62 -5.00 14.59
C GLU A 41 11.92 -5.80 14.80
N SER A 42 11.98 -7.01 14.24
CA SER A 42 13.19 -7.83 14.27
C SER A 42 14.32 -7.19 13.45
N LEU A 43 14.03 -6.51 12.34
CA LEU A 43 15.05 -5.80 11.56
C LEU A 43 15.66 -4.64 12.35
N GLU A 44 14.86 -3.77 12.98
CA GLU A 44 15.38 -2.64 13.77
C GLU A 44 16.30 -3.11 14.90
N THR A 45 15.89 -4.19 15.58
CA THR A 45 16.66 -4.81 16.67
C THR A 45 18.03 -5.29 16.17
N VAL A 46 18.07 -5.97 15.02
CA VAL A 46 19.31 -6.51 14.46
C VAL A 46 20.22 -5.40 13.93
N PHE A 47 19.64 -4.37 13.29
CA PHE A 47 20.41 -3.22 12.82
C PHE A 47 21.06 -2.45 13.97
N ALA A 48 20.35 -2.22 15.07
CA ALA A 48 20.90 -1.57 16.26
C ALA A 48 22.10 -2.35 16.83
N LYS A 49 21.98 -3.69 16.92
CA LYS A 49 23.08 -4.57 17.37
C LYS A 49 24.31 -4.50 16.45
N LEU A 50 24.10 -4.45 15.14
CA LEU A 50 25.19 -4.34 14.15
C LEU A 50 25.91 -3.00 14.22
N GLN A 51 25.19 -1.90 14.44
CA GLN A 51 25.79 -0.55 14.57
C GLN A 51 26.61 -0.39 15.84
N GLN A 52 26.19 -1.01 16.95
CA GLN A 52 26.92 -1.00 18.21
C GLN A 52 28.22 -1.83 18.18
N GLY A 53 28.55 -2.45 17.04
CA GLY A 53 29.80 -3.20 16.87
C GLY A 53 29.89 -4.43 17.76
N ASN A 54 28.76 -4.96 18.26
CA ASN A 54 28.74 -6.06 19.21
C ASN A 54 28.15 -7.32 18.55
N PRO A 55 28.97 -8.20 17.93
CA PRO A 55 28.47 -9.32 17.15
C PRO A 55 28.10 -10.55 18.01
N ARG A 56 28.35 -10.52 19.33
CA ARG A 56 28.20 -11.62 20.29
C ARG A 56 27.47 -11.08 21.55
N ALA A 57 26.40 -11.68 22.05
CA ALA A 57 26.36 -13.02 22.62
C ALA A 57 25.36 -14.00 21.94
N PRO A 58 25.79 -15.21 21.55
CA PRO A 58 24.93 -16.38 21.50
C PRO A 58 24.75 -16.84 22.95
N GLY A 59 23.53 -16.81 23.44
CA GLY A 59 23.27 -17.17 24.81
C GLY A 59 21.93 -16.63 25.26
N GLU A 60 20.88 -17.08 24.60
CA GLU A 60 19.63 -17.45 25.23
C GLU A 60 18.89 -18.23 24.17
N ASN A 61 18.89 -19.54 24.37
CA ASN A 61 18.26 -20.52 23.50
C ASN A 61 16.74 -20.45 23.71
N SER A 62 16.17 -19.24 23.74
CA SER A 62 14.74 -19.10 23.69
C SER A 62 14.33 -19.55 22.29
N GLU A 63 13.67 -20.70 22.23
CA GLU A 63 13.01 -21.22 21.03
C GLU A 63 11.79 -20.33 20.65
N ASP A 64 11.91 -19.02 20.81
CA ASP A 64 10.88 -18.07 20.42
C ASP A 64 11.10 -17.69 18.95
N ASP A 65 10.02 -17.67 18.17
CA ASP A 65 10.00 -17.31 16.74
C ASP A 65 10.75 -16.00 16.43
N ILE A 66 10.78 -15.07 17.39
CA ILE A 66 11.48 -13.78 17.28
C ILE A 66 13.01 -13.95 17.24
N SER A 67 13.58 -14.90 17.99
CA SER A 67 15.02 -15.16 18.03
C SER A 67 15.51 -15.77 16.70
N LEU A 68 14.72 -16.69 16.13
CA LEU A 68 14.97 -17.30 14.82
C LEU A 68 14.90 -16.28 13.69
N LYS A 69 13.85 -15.44 13.65
CA LYS A 69 13.71 -14.34 12.67
C LYS A 69 14.89 -13.37 12.77
N SER A 70 15.33 -13.05 13.98
CA SER A 70 16.47 -12.15 14.23
C SER A 70 17.80 -12.74 13.72
N ASN A 71 18.04 -14.04 13.92
CA ASN A 71 19.23 -14.71 13.41
C ASN A 71 19.24 -14.76 11.88
N ARG A 72 18.10 -15.11 11.26
CA ARG A 72 17.94 -15.11 9.81
C ARG A 72 18.17 -13.71 9.22
N ALA A 73 17.61 -12.68 9.85
CA ALA A 73 17.81 -11.29 9.47
C ALA A 73 19.29 -10.89 9.53
N LYS A 74 19.99 -11.28 10.61
CA LYS A 74 21.41 -11.02 10.79
C LYS A 74 22.23 -11.64 9.66
N GLU A 75 21.96 -12.89 9.30
CA GLU A 75 22.62 -13.54 8.16
C GLU A 75 22.42 -12.74 6.87
N HIS A 76 21.18 -12.41 6.51
CA HIS A 76 20.88 -11.63 5.31
C HIS A 76 21.57 -10.25 5.31
N LEU A 77 21.63 -9.57 6.46
CA LEU A 77 22.28 -8.28 6.59
C LEU A 77 23.80 -8.32 6.53
N LEU A 78 24.43 -9.42 6.97
CA LEU A 78 25.87 -9.60 6.88
C LEU A 78 26.35 -9.77 5.43
N PHE A 79 25.52 -10.34 4.55
CA PHE A 79 25.80 -10.40 3.10
C PHE A 79 25.73 -9.04 2.42
N ILE A 80 25.10 -8.04 3.03
CA ILE A 80 25.05 -6.68 2.50
C ILE A 80 26.32 -5.93 2.94
N PRO A 81 27.08 -5.34 2.01
CA PRO A 81 28.24 -4.51 2.33
C PRO A 81 27.89 -3.43 3.36
N GLY A 82 28.76 -3.21 4.35
CA GLY A 82 28.48 -2.34 5.50
C GLY A 82 27.96 -0.95 5.12
N HIS A 83 28.57 -0.32 4.11
CA HIS A 83 28.19 1.01 3.62
C HIS A 83 26.82 1.05 2.90
N LEU A 84 26.27 -0.09 2.49
CA LEU A 84 24.93 -0.20 1.86
C LEU A 84 23.84 -0.57 2.86
N ARG A 85 24.20 -1.06 4.05
CA ARG A 85 23.24 -1.52 5.06
C ARG A 85 22.27 -0.41 5.45
N GLU A 86 22.76 0.82 5.63
CA GLU A 86 21.92 1.97 5.95
C GLU A 86 20.91 2.30 4.85
N HIS A 87 21.32 2.24 3.59
CA HIS A 87 20.43 2.45 2.44
C HIS A 87 19.33 1.38 2.38
N VAL A 88 19.68 0.12 2.63
CA VAL A 88 18.69 -0.96 2.69
C VAL A 88 17.73 -0.78 3.87
N LEU A 89 18.23 -0.38 5.04
CA LEU A 89 17.37 -0.08 6.21
C LEU A 89 16.37 1.05 5.89
N ASN A 90 16.84 2.12 5.26
CA ASN A 90 15.96 3.23 4.88
C ASN A 90 14.90 2.79 3.86
N ALA A 91 15.25 1.90 2.93
CA ALA A 91 14.28 1.29 2.02
C ALA A 91 13.25 0.41 2.75
N VAL A 92 13.68 -0.41 3.73
CA VAL A 92 12.76 -1.20 4.58
C VAL A 92 11.82 -0.28 5.36
N LYS A 93 12.33 0.79 5.97
CA LYS A 93 11.52 1.80 6.68
C LYS A 93 10.49 2.44 5.77
N GLY A 94 10.89 2.82 4.56
CA GLY A 94 10.00 3.37 3.54
C GLY A 94 8.86 2.41 3.19
N LEU A 95 9.19 1.14 2.92
CA LEU A 95 8.19 0.09 2.66
C LEU A 95 7.22 -0.11 3.83
N HIS A 96 7.75 -0.16 5.06
CA HIS A 96 6.93 -0.32 6.25
C HIS A 96 5.95 0.86 6.42
N ASN A 97 6.43 2.09 6.26
CA ASN A 97 5.60 3.29 6.36
C ASN A 97 4.51 3.34 5.28
N GLU A 98 4.84 3.00 4.03
CA GLU A 98 3.85 2.91 2.96
C GLU A 98 2.79 1.85 3.25
N LEU A 99 3.18 0.70 3.82
CA LEU A 99 2.23 -0.35 4.20
C LEU A 99 1.33 0.12 5.34
N LEU A 100 1.88 0.82 6.34
CA LEU A 100 1.09 1.44 7.41
C LEU A 100 0.10 2.49 6.86
N ASN A 101 0.52 3.31 5.91
CA ASN A 101 -0.35 4.29 5.26
C ASN A 101 -1.46 3.61 4.47
N CYS A 102 -1.14 2.57 3.69
CA CYS A 102 -2.12 1.76 2.99
C CYS A 102 -3.14 1.15 3.97
N ARG A 103 -2.68 0.63 5.11
CA ARG A 103 -3.56 0.09 6.17
C ARG A 103 -4.45 1.17 6.80
N LYS A 104 -3.96 2.40 6.97
CA LYS A 104 -4.77 3.52 7.49
C LYS A 104 -5.87 3.90 6.50
N GLU A 105 -5.53 4.02 5.21
CA GLU A 105 -6.48 4.30 4.12
C GLU A 105 -7.59 3.24 4.04
N HIS A 106 -7.26 2.00 4.42
CA HIS A 106 -8.15 0.84 4.38
C HIS A 106 -8.49 0.27 5.76
N SER A 107 -8.47 1.11 6.80
CA SER A 107 -8.62 0.67 8.20
C SER A 107 -9.91 -0.11 8.50
N TYR A 108 -10.96 0.11 7.70
CA TYR A 108 -12.25 -0.59 7.79
C TYR A 108 -12.24 -2.03 7.23
N ILE A 109 -11.17 -2.46 6.56
CA ILE A 109 -11.05 -3.76 5.86
C ILE A 109 -10.41 -4.83 6.75
N GLY A 110 -9.59 -4.43 7.73
CA GLY A 110 -8.76 -5.32 8.54
C GLY A 110 -7.28 -5.22 8.18
N ALA A 111 -6.40 -5.22 9.18
CA ALA A 111 -4.96 -5.01 9.01
C ALA A 111 -4.23 -6.17 8.29
N ASP A 112 -4.86 -7.34 8.28
CA ASP A 112 -4.39 -8.61 7.71
C ASP A 112 -4.62 -8.73 6.20
N LYS A 113 -5.56 -7.97 5.63
CA LYS A 113 -5.94 -8.08 4.22
C LYS A 113 -5.13 -7.23 3.25
N CYS A 114 -4.32 -6.30 3.75
CA CYS A 114 -3.39 -5.55 2.92
C CYS A 114 -2.13 -6.39 2.64
N SER A 115 -2.15 -7.12 1.52
CA SER A 115 -0.99 -7.82 0.96
C SER A 115 0.02 -6.83 0.37
N LEU A 116 1.31 -7.11 0.48
CA LEU A 116 2.35 -6.24 -0.09
C LEU A 116 2.51 -6.53 -1.58
N HIS A 117 1.90 -5.72 -2.44
CA HIS A 117 2.22 -5.69 -3.87
C HIS A 117 3.16 -4.53 -4.15
N LEU A 118 4.30 -4.81 -4.79
CA LEU A 118 5.24 -3.78 -5.22
C LEU A 118 5.16 -3.57 -6.72
N ARG A 119 5.28 -2.31 -7.12
CA ARG A 119 5.53 -1.91 -8.49
C ARG A 119 7.01 -2.09 -8.84
N PRO A 120 7.36 -2.11 -10.13
CA PRO A 120 8.77 -2.13 -10.56
C PRO A 120 9.59 -0.94 -10.05
N ASP A 121 8.95 0.20 -9.78
CA ASP A 121 9.57 1.38 -9.16
C ASP A 121 9.76 1.25 -7.64
N GLY A 122 9.29 0.14 -7.05
CA GLY A 122 9.37 -0.19 -5.63
C GLY A 122 8.36 0.52 -4.73
N THR A 123 7.41 1.25 -5.31
CA THR A 123 6.25 1.75 -4.56
C THR A 123 5.21 0.64 -4.37
N ILE A 124 4.36 0.77 -3.35
CA ILE A 124 3.26 -0.17 -3.15
C ILE A 124 2.22 0.02 -4.27
N ASP A 125 1.84 -1.08 -4.93
CA ASP A 125 0.77 -1.07 -5.92
C ASP A 125 -0.61 -1.07 -5.26
N ARG A 126 -1.00 0.10 -4.77
CA ARG A 126 -2.29 0.31 -4.11
C ARG A 126 -3.48 -0.08 -4.99
N ARG A 127 -3.35 0.11 -6.31
CA ARG A 127 -4.41 -0.25 -7.26
C ARG A 127 -4.58 -1.76 -7.30
N LYS A 128 -3.49 -2.52 -7.34
CA LYS A 128 -3.54 -3.98 -7.34
C LYS A 128 -4.09 -4.54 -6.02
N ILE A 129 -3.66 -3.98 -4.89
CA ILE A 129 -4.23 -4.31 -3.58
C ILE A 129 -5.74 -4.06 -3.58
N ALA A 130 -6.18 -2.88 -4.01
CA ALA A 130 -7.59 -2.56 -4.08
C ALA A 130 -8.38 -3.51 -5.00
N GLN A 131 -7.80 -3.96 -6.11
CA GLN A 131 -8.43 -4.97 -6.98
C GLN A 131 -8.63 -6.30 -6.26
N GLU A 132 -7.62 -6.78 -5.53
CA GLU A 132 -7.71 -8.01 -4.74
C GLU A 132 -8.76 -7.89 -3.64
N LEU A 133 -8.80 -6.75 -2.94
CA LEU A 133 -9.80 -6.48 -1.91
C LEU A 133 -11.22 -6.43 -2.48
N VAL A 134 -11.40 -5.86 -3.68
CA VAL A 134 -12.71 -5.84 -4.34
C VAL A 134 -13.17 -7.25 -4.75
N ALA A 135 -12.23 -8.13 -5.09
CA ALA A 135 -12.51 -9.52 -5.45
C ALA A 135 -12.68 -10.47 -4.25
N ASP A 136 -12.29 -10.04 -3.04
CA ASP A 136 -12.37 -10.86 -1.83
C ASP A 136 -13.82 -11.00 -1.32
N MET A 137 -14.46 -12.12 -1.67
CA MET A 137 -15.84 -12.42 -1.29
C MET A 137 -16.06 -12.56 0.23
N SER A 138 -15.00 -12.71 1.03
CA SER A 138 -15.12 -12.69 2.49
C SER A 138 -15.30 -11.27 3.06
N LEU A 139 -15.10 -10.24 2.24
CA LEU A 139 -15.45 -8.87 2.59
C LEU A 139 -16.92 -8.58 2.31
N ASP A 140 -17.51 -7.85 3.25
CA ASP A 140 -18.83 -7.26 3.10
C ASP A 140 -18.94 -6.51 1.76
N ILE A 141 -20.05 -6.72 1.06
CA ILE A 141 -20.27 -6.20 -0.29
C ILE A 141 -20.22 -4.66 -0.34
N ARG A 142 -20.61 -3.98 0.74
CA ARG A 142 -20.54 -2.51 0.83
C ARG A 142 -19.11 -2.03 0.92
N LYS A 143 -18.26 -2.74 1.68
CA LYS A 143 -16.82 -2.45 1.74
C LYS A 143 -16.18 -2.64 0.36
N ARG A 144 -16.49 -3.73 -0.33
CA ARG A 144 -16.03 -3.98 -1.71
C ARG A 144 -16.47 -2.87 -2.66
N PHE A 145 -17.74 -2.48 -2.61
CA PHE A 145 -18.27 -1.39 -3.43
C PHE A 145 -17.58 -0.06 -3.14
N HIS A 146 -17.35 0.28 -1.87
CA HIS A 146 -16.65 1.50 -1.48
C HIS A 146 -15.22 1.55 -2.03
N ILE A 147 -14.47 0.45 -1.93
CA ILE A 147 -13.11 0.38 -2.50
C ILE A 147 -13.15 0.57 -4.01
N ALA A 148 -14.09 -0.10 -4.69
CA ALA A 148 -14.27 0.03 -6.13
C ALA A 148 -14.55 1.49 -6.54
N CYS A 149 -15.38 2.21 -5.78
CA CYS A 149 -15.63 3.63 -5.96
C CYS A 149 -14.37 4.48 -5.75
N THR A 150 -13.67 4.28 -4.62
CA THR A 150 -12.44 5.02 -4.29
C THR A 150 -11.36 4.88 -5.37
N TYR A 151 -11.20 3.68 -5.93
CA TYR A 151 -10.19 3.38 -6.96
C TYR A 151 -10.72 3.49 -8.41
N HIS A 152 -11.97 3.92 -8.59
CA HIS A 152 -12.64 4.12 -9.88
C HIS A 152 -12.65 2.86 -10.77
N PHE A 153 -12.97 1.71 -10.18
CA PHE A 153 -13.10 0.44 -10.88
C PHE A 153 -14.48 0.28 -11.51
N THR A 154 -14.71 0.97 -12.64
CA THR A 154 -16.05 1.15 -13.22
C THR A 154 -16.83 -0.15 -13.45
N SER A 155 -16.20 -1.21 -13.94
CA SER A 155 -16.89 -2.48 -14.16
C SER A 155 -17.31 -3.15 -12.84
N GLN A 156 -16.42 -3.17 -11.85
CA GLN A 156 -16.71 -3.70 -10.52
C GLN A 156 -17.78 -2.88 -9.80
N ILE A 157 -17.75 -1.55 -9.94
CA ILE A 157 -18.77 -0.65 -9.39
C ILE A 157 -20.16 -1.04 -9.92
N SER A 158 -20.33 -1.20 -11.24
CA SER A 158 -21.62 -1.57 -11.83
C SER A 158 -22.08 -2.97 -11.37
N THR A 159 -21.18 -3.95 -11.36
CA THR A 159 -21.50 -5.32 -10.94
C THR A 159 -21.91 -5.38 -9.47
N LEU A 160 -21.11 -4.77 -8.59
CA LEU A 160 -21.37 -4.77 -7.15
C LEU A 160 -22.66 -4.01 -6.82
N TRP A 161 -22.93 -2.90 -7.51
CA TRP A 161 -24.19 -2.18 -7.35
C TRP A 161 -25.41 -3.06 -7.67
N ALA A 162 -25.39 -3.77 -8.79
CA ALA A 162 -26.47 -4.67 -9.17
C ALA A 162 -26.66 -5.81 -8.16
N GLU A 163 -25.57 -6.41 -7.68
CA GLU A 163 -25.60 -7.45 -6.64
C GLU A 163 -26.15 -6.92 -5.31
N MET A 164 -25.81 -5.68 -4.94
CA MET A 164 -26.33 -5.01 -3.74
C MET A 164 -27.83 -4.72 -3.84
N GLN A 165 -28.30 -4.26 -5.01
CA GLN A 165 -29.73 -4.08 -5.29
C GLN A 165 -30.49 -5.40 -5.17
N ALA A 166 -29.98 -6.46 -5.80
CA ALA A 166 -30.60 -7.79 -5.76
C ALA A 166 -30.66 -8.39 -4.35
N SER A 167 -29.67 -8.09 -3.51
CA SER A 167 -29.57 -8.61 -2.14
C SER A 167 -30.22 -7.71 -1.09
N GLY A 168 -30.85 -6.59 -1.47
CA GLY A 168 -31.47 -5.64 -0.54
C GLY A 168 -30.49 -4.87 0.34
N HIS A 169 -29.19 -4.88 0.02
CA HIS A 169 -28.14 -4.22 0.82
C HIS A 169 -27.95 -2.74 0.46
N THR A 170 -28.97 -2.07 -0.05
CA THR A 170 -28.89 -0.68 -0.55
C THR A 170 -29.14 0.38 0.52
N GLU A 171 -29.79 0.03 1.64
CA GLU A 171 -30.15 0.98 2.69
C GLU A 171 -28.93 1.49 3.49
N ASN A 172 -28.79 2.80 3.64
CA ASN A 172 -27.78 3.49 4.48
C ASN A 172 -26.37 3.69 3.89
N PHE A 173 -26.22 4.09 2.62
CA PHE A 173 -24.97 4.77 2.20
C PHE A 173 -24.89 6.23 2.69
N ASP A 174 -26.04 6.86 2.96
CA ASP A 174 -26.09 8.25 3.47
C ASP A 174 -26.08 8.34 5.00
N THR A 175 -26.40 7.26 5.73
CA THR A 175 -26.70 7.30 7.18
C THR A 175 -25.75 6.51 8.07
N ALA A 176 -24.89 5.65 7.53
CA ALA A 176 -23.88 4.99 8.35
C ALA A 176 -22.73 5.97 8.56
N GLY A 177 -22.37 6.26 9.81
CA GLY A 177 -21.34 7.24 10.25
C GLY A 177 -19.90 7.00 9.77
N PHE A 178 -19.72 6.34 8.64
CA PHE A 178 -18.53 6.34 7.84
C PHE A 178 -18.60 7.55 6.89
N HIS A 179 -17.67 8.48 6.99
CA HIS A 179 -17.46 9.54 6.01
C HIS A 179 -16.98 8.95 4.66
N PHE A 180 -17.82 8.14 4.01
CA PHE A 180 -17.56 7.63 2.68
C PHE A 180 -17.84 8.76 1.69
N LYS A 181 -16.79 9.51 1.33
CA LYS A 181 -16.85 10.41 0.18
C LYS A 181 -16.93 9.56 -1.09
N VAL A 182 -18.14 9.17 -1.47
CA VAL A 182 -18.40 8.71 -2.83
C VAL A 182 -18.15 9.91 -3.74
N SER A 183 -17.25 9.75 -4.71
CA SER A 183 -16.95 10.78 -5.72
C SER A 183 -18.25 11.22 -6.39
N ASP A 184 -18.44 12.53 -6.60
CA ASP A 184 -19.65 13.09 -7.19
C ASP A 184 -19.97 12.46 -8.56
N TYR A 185 -18.94 12.03 -9.29
CA TYR A 185 -19.06 11.25 -10.54
C TYR A 185 -19.83 9.93 -10.39
N VAL A 186 -19.59 9.21 -9.28
CA VAL A 186 -20.28 7.94 -8.99
C VAL A 186 -21.71 8.24 -8.54
N ARG A 187 -21.91 9.35 -7.81
CA ARG A 187 -23.25 9.79 -7.39
C ARG A 187 -24.14 10.07 -8.60
N GLU A 188 -23.67 10.90 -9.53
CA GLU A 188 -24.41 11.27 -10.74
C GLU A 188 -24.71 10.07 -11.65
N ARG A 189 -23.74 9.17 -11.90
CA ARG A 189 -23.97 8.09 -12.87
C ARG A 189 -24.77 6.90 -12.36
N ILE A 190 -24.75 6.64 -11.05
CA ILE A 190 -25.36 5.43 -10.47
C ILE A 190 -26.67 5.76 -9.78
N PHE A 191 -26.74 6.87 -9.04
CA PHE A 191 -27.93 7.21 -8.27
C PHE A 191 -28.97 7.97 -9.10
N GLU A 192 -28.58 8.74 -10.13
CA GLU A 192 -29.58 9.38 -11.03
C GLU A 192 -30.19 8.42 -12.06
N LYS A 193 -29.56 7.28 -12.33
CA LYS A 193 -30.13 6.23 -13.22
C LYS A 193 -31.08 5.27 -12.49
N ALA A 194 -31.31 5.47 -11.19
CA ALA A 194 -32.13 4.61 -10.33
C ALA A 194 -33.46 5.26 -9.89
N LEU A 195 -33.79 6.45 -10.43
CA LEU A 195 -35.09 7.13 -10.36
C LEU A 195 -35.79 7.06 -11.72
#